data_AF-A0A397RW83-F1
#
_entry.id   AF-A0A397RW83-F1
#
_cell.length_a   1.000
_cell.length_b   1.000
_cell.length_c   1.000
_cell.angle_alpha   90.00
_cell.angle_beta   90.00
_cell.angle_gamma   90.00
#
_symmetry.space_group_name_H-M   'P 1'
#
loop_
_entity.id
_entity.type
_entity.pdbx_description
1 polymer ?
#
loop_
_entity_poly.entity_id
_entity_poly.type
_entity_poly.pdbx_seq_one_letter_code
_entity_poly.pdbx_strand_id
1 'polypeptide(L)'
;MKSFLKYLIKKRFPVYLSAFVIFLILFFSINNVPNMLRETNSENGKIYIVSSAIFLVYIISFAIALGVIVPFEFAFKMKNITANQAYSLPIKRERLYLTKFIFGFLEIVVPFTLAYGISVVSLLPIHPYVNMLGFLVFYGLLIVIGLLFYSFEVFVYCQANNVVDGIIFIALASILPFAVAFVVLFDITGTSTVAYPFNPSHFCPEYSFSIADDIAKCVLYHNHVFAVTFTYGYGYHDIIYKSVSYKFTMDAQYIVGICFFVALGIASFIGQFFASKNYKSEDAGQRSESWFGYKLYIPIVIISFSHIIGNASVVFYFICLISAYLLYVLYKRSFKLNKKTWIILACVLIGATVAYVVGFTSQDIIRHNYYNKRYGNYYTEVLFNSISLA
;
A
#
# COMPACT_ATOMS: atom_id res chain seq x y z
N MET A 1 -30.17 11.53 -11.54
CA MET A 1 -28.94 11.41 -10.72
C MET A 1 -29.05 12.18 -9.40
N LYS A 2 -29.32 13.49 -9.41
CA LYS A 2 -29.44 14.32 -8.19
C LYS A 2 -30.47 13.79 -7.18
N SER A 3 -31.66 13.40 -7.63
CA SER A 3 -32.72 12.83 -6.78
C SER A 3 -32.32 11.52 -6.11
N PHE A 4 -31.70 10.61 -6.86
CA PHE A 4 -31.21 9.33 -6.36
C PHE A 4 -30.07 9.51 -5.34
N LEU A 5 -29.13 10.42 -5.62
CA LEU A 5 -28.03 10.73 -4.69
C LEU A 5 -28.56 11.36 -3.39
N LYS A 6 -29.52 12.30 -3.46
CA LYS A 6 -30.18 12.88 -2.28
C LYS A 6 -30.89 11.82 -1.43
N TYR A 7 -31.53 10.85 -2.08
CA TYR A 7 -32.15 9.71 -1.40
C TYR A 7 -31.12 8.86 -0.66
N LEU A 8 -29.98 8.53 -1.30
CA LEU A 8 -28.91 7.75 -0.68
C LEU A 8 -28.33 8.46 0.56
N ILE A 9 -28.03 9.76 0.46
CA ILE A 9 -27.53 10.57 1.59
C ILE A 9 -28.51 10.47 2.77
N LYS A 10 -29.80 10.72 2.54
CA LYS A 10 -30.80 10.72 3.62
C LYS A 10 -30.92 9.35 4.29
N LYS A 11 -30.87 8.26 3.50
CA LYS A 11 -31.00 6.89 4.01
C LYS A 11 -29.78 6.43 4.79
N ARG A 12 -28.59 6.86 4.38
CA ARG A 12 -27.30 6.39 4.93
C ARG A 12 -26.71 7.31 5.99
N PHE A 13 -27.35 8.42 6.30
CA PHE A 13 -26.88 9.37 7.31
C PHE A 13 -26.41 8.73 8.65
N PRO A 14 -27.07 7.70 9.20
CA PRO A 14 -26.57 7.03 10.41
C PRO A 14 -25.19 6.37 10.22
N VAL A 15 -24.90 5.84 9.03
CA VAL A 15 -23.60 5.25 8.69
C VAL A 15 -22.52 6.32 8.67
N TYR A 16 -22.76 7.48 8.05
CA TYR A 16 -21.87 8.65 8.10
C TYR A 16 -21.52 9.05 9.54
N LEU A 17 -22.54 9.16 10.39
CA LEU A 17 -22.35 9.55 11.78
C LEU A 17 -21.52 8.51 12.54
N SER A 18 -21.80 7.22 12.34
CA SER A 18 -21.03 6.15 12.98
C SER A 18 -19.56 6.13 12.54
N ALA A 19 -19.30 6.27 11.24
CA ALA A 19 -17.95 6.34 10.70
C ALA A 19 -17.20 7.57 11.24
N PHE A 20 -17.86 8.72 11.32
CA PHE A 20 -17.29 9.94 11.91
C PHE A 20 -16.85 9.71 13.35
N VAL A 21 -17.73 9.13 14.19
CA VAL A 21 -17.43 8.86 15.61
C VAL A 21 -16.26 7.88 15.74
N ILE A 22 -16.23 6.81 14.93
CA ILE A 22 -15.14 5.82 14.94
C ILE A 22 -13.80 6.48 14.57
N PHE A 23 -13.76 7.23 13.46
CA PHE A 23 -12.54 7.93 13.06
C PHE A 23 -12.10 8.96 14.08
N LEU A 24 -13.04 9.70 14.67
CA LEU A 24 -12.73 10.70 15.69
C LEU A 24 -12.09 10.06 16.92
N ILE A 25 -12.65 8.94 17.42
CA ILE A 25 -12.06 8.19 18.53
C ILE A 25 -10.66 7.68 18.17
N LEU A 26 -10.50 7.06 16.99
CA LEU A 26 -9.20 6.53 16.55
C LEU A 26 -8.15 7.64 16.46
N PHE A 27 -8.44 8.73 15.75
CA PHE A 27 -7.46 9.80 15.50
C PHE A 27 -7.14 10.58 16.76
N PHE A 28 -8.14 10.83 17.60
CA PHE A 28 -7.91 11.43 18.90
C PHE A 28 -7.03 10.53 19.77
N SER A 29 -7.29 9.21 19.79
CA SER A 29 -6.45 8.26 20.54
C SER A 29 -5.01 8.28 20.05
N ILE A 30 -4.79 8.18 18.73
CA ILE A 30 -3.43 8.16 18.14
C ILE A 30 -2.67 9.45 18.44
N ASN A 31 -3.31 10.60 18.28
CA ASN A 31 -2.70 11.90 18.53
C ASN A 31 -2.45 12.18 20.01
N ASN A 32 -3.17 11.51 20.92
CA ASN A 32 -3.03 11.62 22.37
C ASN A 32 -2.30 10.43 23.03
N VAL A 33 -1.66 9.57 22.24
CA VAL A 33 -0.63 8.62 22.71
C VAL A 33 0.80 9.21 22.89
N PRO A 34 1.12 10.53 22.75
CA PRO A 34 2.50 11.02 22.64
C PRO A 34 3.30 10.95 23.95
N ASN A 35 2.78 10.34 25.01
CA ASN A 35 3.54 10.06 26.24
C ASN A 35 4.38 8.76 26.20
N MET A 36 4.22 7.88 25.20
CA MET A 36 4.97 6.60 25.16
C MET A 36 6.10 6.50 24.14
N LEU A 37 6.22 7.43 23.18
CA LEU A 37 7.23 7.38 22.11
C LEU A 37 8.15 8.62 22.09
N ARG A 38 8.33 9.25 23.24
CA ARG A 38 9.23 10.40 23.38
C ARG A 38 10.67 9.87 23.39
N GLU A 39 11.26 9.69 22.22
CA GLU A 39 12.71 9.56 22.11
C GLU A 39 13.33 10.92 22.44
N THR A 40 13.69 11.08 23.71
CA THR A 40 14.52 12.18 24.17
C THR A 40 15.92 11.97 23.63
N ASN A 41 16.21 12.51 22.43
CA ASN A 41 17.60 12.67 22.00
C ASN A 41 18.24 13.72 22.91
N SER A 42 18.95 13.22 23.93
CA SER A 42 19.56 13.98 25.04
C SER A 42 20.65 14.95 24.59
N GLU A 43 21.12 14.91 23.35
CA GLU A 43 22.33 15.64 22.95
C GLU A 43 22.09 17.11 22.58
N ASN A 44 20.85 17.54 22.30
CA ASN A 44 20.58 18.93 21.88
C ASN A 44 19.30 19.56 22.45
N GLY A 45 18.59 18.89 23.36
CA GLY A 45 17.32 19.39 23.94
C GLY A 45 16.18 19.57 22.92
N LYS A 46 16.38 19.20 21.64
CA LYS A 46 15.39 19.31 20.58
C LYS A 46 14.58 18.02 20.51
N ILE A 47 13.29 18.16 20.81
CA ILE A 47 12.32 17.06 20.73
C ILE A 47 11.75 17.06 19.31
N TYR A 48 12.16 16.10 18.49
CA TYR A 48 11.59 15.88 17.17
C TYR A 48 10.50 14.82 17.27
N ILE A 49 9.24 15.23 17.20
CA ILE A 49 8.11 14.30 17.09
C ILE A 49 7.92 14.03 15.59
N VAL A 50 8.63 13.04 15.06
CA VAL A 50 8.37 12.51 13.72
C VAL A 50 8.06 11.03 13.85
N SER A 51 6.90 10.71 14.42
CA SER A 51 6.45 9.33 14.43
C SER A 51 5.78 9.01 13.10
N SER A 52 6.56 8.49 12.16
CA SER A 52 6.06 7.89 10.91
C SER A 52 4.92 6.89 11.16
N ALA A 53 4.86 6.30 12.37
CA ALA A 53 3.77 5.44 12.81
C ALA A 53 2.41 6.15 12.83
N ILE A 54 2.33 7.42 13.22
CA ILE A 54 1.05 8.17 13.25
C ILE A 54 0.44 8.25 11.85
N PHE A 55 1.26 8.61 10.85
CA PHE A 55 0.84 8.66 9.45
C PHE A 55 0.41 7.31 8.91
N LEU A 56 1.14 6.25 9.28
CA LEU A 56 0.81 4.88 8.89
C LEU A 56 -0.56 4.44 9.44
N VAL A 57 -0.92 4.82 10.67
CA VAL A 57 -2.25 4.49 11.22
C VAL A 57 -3.37 5.24 10.49
N TYR A 58 -3.18 6.51 10.10
CA TYR A 58 -4.14 7.22 9.25
C TYR A 58 -4.36 6.50 7.92
N ILE A 59 -3.27 6.06 7.26
CA ILE A 59 -3.34 5.33 5.99
C ILE A 59 -4.08 4.00 6.17
N ILE A 60 -3.71 3.20 7.17
CA ILE A 60 -4.31 1.87 7.40
C ILE A 60 -5.79 1.98 7.77
N SER A 61 -6.14 2.88 8.70
CA SER A 61 -7.54 3.08 9.10
C SER A 61 -8.41 3.55 7.92
N PHE A 62 -7.88 4.42 7.08
CA PHE A 62 -8.58 4.85 5.86
C PHE A 62 -8.75 3.71 4.86
N ALA A 63 -7.69 2.94 4.59
CA ALA A 63 -7.73 1.80 3.69
C ALA A 63 -8.73 0.72 4.16
N ILE A 64 -8.76 0.39 5.45
CA ILE A 64 -9.72 -0.56 6.01
C ILE A 64 -11.16 -0.06 5.82
N ALA A 65 -11.41 1.22 6.13
CA ALA A 65 -12.75 1.79 5.97
C ALA A 65 -13.23 1.78 4.51
N LEU A 66 -12.32 2.06 3.57
CA LEU A 66 -12.60 1.93 2.13
C LEU A 66 -12.91 0.47 1.75
N GLY A 67 -12.13 -0.50 2.25
CA GLY A 67 -12.39 -1.92 1.97
C GLY A 67 -13.72 -2.41 2.54
N VAL A 68 -14.14 -1.89 3.70
CA VAL A 68 -15.43 -2.23 4.33
C VAL A 68 -16.61 -1.63 3.57
N ILE A 69 -16.51 -0.40 3.04
CA ILE A 69 -17.66 0.24 2.37
C ILE A 69 -17.97 -0.38 1.01
N VAL A 70 -16.96 -0.93 0.32
CA VAL A 70 -17.14 -1.53 -1.02
C VAL A 70 -18.21 -2.63 -1.04
N PRO A 71 -18.18 -3.65 -0.16
CA PRO A 71 -19.25 -4.64 -0.08
C PRO A 71 -20.62 -4.03 0.20
N PHE A 72 -20.72 -3.05 1.09
CA PHE A 72 -22.00 -2.43 1.42
C PHE A 72 -22.63 -1.70 0.24
N GLU A 73 -21.83 -1.05 -0.60
CA GLU A 73 -22.35 -0.29 -1.74
C GLU A 73 -22.57 -1.14 -2.99
N PHE A 74 -21.74 -2.16 -3.24
CA PHE A 74 -21.80 -2.98 -4.45
C PHE A 74 -22.43 -4.37 -4.27
N ALA A 75 -22.83 -4.77 -3.05
CA ALA A 75 -23.52 -6.05 -2.82
C ALA A 75 -24.83 -6.21 -3.60
N PHE A 76 -25.46 -5.13 -4.05
CA PHE A 76 -26.68 -5.22 -4.87
C PHE A 76 -26.48 -6.03 -6.16
N LYS A 77 -25.25 -6.04 -6.72
CA LYS A 77 -24.89 -6.83 -7.90
C LYS A 77 -24.91 -8.33 -7.61
N MET A 78 -24.60 -8.72 -6.37
CA MET A 78 -24.30 -10.11 -6.00
C MET A 78 -25.55 -10.96 -5.72
N LYS A 79 -26.74 -10.34 -5.63
CA LYS A 79 -28.02 -11.06 -5.51
C LYS A 79 -28.90 -10.78 -6.72
N ASN A 80 -29.42 -11.83 -7.35
CA ASN A 80 -30.17 -11.73 -8.60
C ASN A 80 -31.39 -10.78 -8.49
N ILE A 81 -32.17 -10.90 -7.42
CA ILE A 81 -33.35 -10.04 -7.17
C ILE A 81 -32.95 -8.56 -7.10
N THR A 82 -31.93 -8.21 -6.32
CA THR A 82 -31.51 -6.81 -6.15
C THR A 82 -30.83 -6.27 -7.41
N ALA A 83 -30.10 -7.11 -8.15
CA ALA A 83 -29.50 -6.75 -9.42
C ALA A 83 -30.58 -6.43 -10.46
N ASN A 84 -31.62 -7.27 -10.58
CA ASN A 84 -32.76 -7.03 -11.47
C ASN A 84 -33.49 -5.73 -11.13
N GLN A 85 -33.78 -5.50 -9.85
CA GLN A 85 -34.42 -4.26 -9.39
C GLN A 85 -33.58 -3.01 -9.68
N ALA A 86 -32.25 -3.11 -9.52
CA ALA A 86 -31.36 -2.00 -9.81
C ALA A 86 -31.24 -1.74 -11.32
N TYR A 87 -31.25 -2.80 -12.14
CA TYR A 87 -31.17 -2.72 -13.60
C TYR A 87 -32.48 -2.38 -14.29
N SER A 88 -33.63 -2.52 -13.61
CA SER A 88 -34.93 -2.08 -14.13
C SER A 88 -35.15 -0.57 -14.01
N LEU A 89 -34.29 0.15 -13.28
CA LEU A 89 -34.36 1.60 -13.21
C LEU A 89 -34.09 2.22 -14.59
N PRO A 90 -34.75 3.34 -14.97
CA PRO A 90 -34.52 4.03 -16.24
C PRO A 90 -33.22 4.85 -16.22
N ILE A 91 -32.12 4.22 -15.80
CA ILE A 91 -30.79 4.80 -15.65
C ILE A 91 -29.79 3.84 -16.30
N LYS A 92 -28.91 4.36 -17.14
CA LYS A 92 -27.82 3.57 -17.74
C LYS A 92 -26.96 2.91 -16.65
N ARG A 93 -26.55 1.66 -16.85
CA ARG A 93 -25.77 0.88 -15.87
C ARG A 93 -24.49 1.61 -15.44
N GLU A 94 -23.78 2.22 -16.37
CA GLU A 94 -22.54 2.94 -16.08
C GLU A 94 -22.79 4.12 -15.13
N ARG A 95 -23.92 4.83 -15.30
CA ARG A 95 -24.31 5.93 -14.40
C ARG A 95 -24.73 5.43 -13.03
N LEU A 96 -25.37 4.27 -12.95
CA LEU A 96 -25.70 3.63 -11.67
C LEU A 96 -24.43 3.28 -10.90
N TYR A 97 -23.48 2.60 -11.55
CA TYR A 97 -22.19 2.24 -10.94
C TYR A 97 -21.37 3.47 -10.56
N LEU A 98 -21.29 4.49 -11.43
CA LEU A 98 -20.62 5.76 -11.11
C LEU A 98 -21.24 6.43 -9.88
N THR A 99 -22.57 6.48 -9.80
CA THR A 99 -23.25 7.11 -8.67
C THR A 99 -22.96 6.36 -7.37
N LYS A 100 -22.98 5.02 -7.41
CA LYS A 100 -22.61 4.17 -6.27
C LYS A 100 -21.14 4.31 -5.87
N PHE A 101 -20.25 4.41 -6.85
CA PHE A 101 -18.83 4.65 -6.64
C PHE A 101 -18.58 5.97 -5.90
N ILE A 102 -19.07 7.09 -6.47
CA ILE A 102 -18.92 8.43 -5.88
C ILE A 102 -19.54 8.47 -4.49
N PHE A 103 -20.73 7.90 -4.33
CA PHE A 103 -21.44 7.91 -3.07
C PHE A 103 -20.68 7.14 -1.98
N GLY A 104 -20.24 5.92 -2.25
CA GLY A 104 -19.47 5.12 -1.29
C GLY A 104 -18.13 5.76 -0.92
N PHE A 105 -17.47 6.45 -1.87
CA PHE A 105 -16.25 7.20 -1.57
C PHE A 105 -16.54 8.39 -0.64
N LEU A 106 -17.57 9.19 -0.94
CA LEU A 106 -17.98 10.31 -0.10
C LEU A 106 -18.45 9.86 1.30
N GLU A 107 -19.04 8.66 1.39
CA GLU A 107 -19.47 8.05 2.65
C GLU A 107 -18.34 7.85 3.66
N ILE A 108 -17.12 7.63 3.19
CA ILE A 108 -15.93 7.49 4.05
C ILE A 108 -15.11 8.77 4.10
N VAL A 109 -14.94 9.48 2.98
CA VAL A 109 -14.11 10.69 2.92
C VAL A 109 -14.65 11.79 3.80
N VAL A 110 -15.95 12.10 3.75
CA VAL A 110 -16.53 13.20 4.55
C VAL A 110 -16.30 13.00 6.06
N PRO A 111 -16.67 11.86 6.68
CA PRO A 111 -16.40 11.64 8.10
C PRO A 111 -14.90 11.59 8.41
N PHE A 112 -14.08 11.02 7.53
CA PHE A 112 -12.63 11.00 7.68
C PHE A 112 -12.04 12.43 7.71
N THR A 113 -12.44 13.31 6.78
CA THR A 113 -11.99 14.70 6.69
C THR A 113 -12.32 15.48 7.96
N LEU A 114 -13.55 15.35 8.45
CA LEU A 114 -13.99 16.03 9.66
C LEU A 114 -13.21 15.55 10.88
N ALA A 115 -13.06 14.22 11.03
CA ALA A 115 -12.30 13.63 12.13
C ALA A 115 -10.82 14.03 12.07
N TYR A 116 -10.20 13.99 10.88
CA TYR A 116 -8.83 14.41 10.66
C TYR A 116 -8.63 15.88 11.04
N GLY A 117 -9.49 16.78 10.54
CA GLY A 117 -9.43 18.21 10.86
C GLY A 117 -9.52 18.49 12.36
N ILE A 118 -10.49 17.88 13.05
CA ILE A 118 -10.63 18.02 14.51
C ILE A 118 -9.39 17.48 15.22
N SER A 119 -8.88 16.32 14.79
CA SER A 119 -7.69 15.72 15.37
C SER A 119 -6.43 16.59 15.22
N VAL A 120 -6.26 17.25 14.08
CA VAL A 120 -5.13 18.17 13.83
C VAL A 120 -5.28 19.46 14.65
N VAL A 121 -6.49 20.02 14.75
CA VAL A 121 -6.75 21.19 15.61
C VAL A 121 -6.46 20.87 17.07
N SER A 122 -6.75 19.65 17.53
CA SER A 122 -6.46 19.22 18.91
C SER A 122 -4.96 19.15 19.23
N LEU A 123 -4.08 19.08 18.22
CA LEU A 123 -2.62 19.07 18.42
C LEU A 123 -2.04 20.47 18.66
N LEU A 124 -2.73 21.54 18.21
CA LEU A 124 -2.23 22.92 18.30
C LEU A 124 -1.88 23.38 19.73
N PRO A 125 -2.70 23.10 20.77
CA PRO A 125 -2.38 23.51 22.14
C PRO A 125 -1.21 22.72 22.74
N ILE A 126 -1.01 21.48 22.27
CA ILE A 126 -0.02 20.54 22.82
C ILE A 126 1.36 20.76 22.18
N HIS A 127 1.37 21.08 20.87
CA HIS A 127 2.57 21.19 20.08
C HIS A 127 2.53 22.45 19.19
N PRO A 128 2.92 23.63 19.73
CA PRO A 128 2.82 24.90 19.01
C PRO A 128 3.72 24.99 17.75
N TYR A 129 4.68 24.07 17.60
CA TYR A 129 5.61 24.01 16.47
C TYR A 129 5.22 23.01 15.38
N VAL A 130 3.98 22.52 15.38
CA VAL A 130 3.48 21.59 14.35
C VAL A 130 3.39 22.29 12.99
N ASN A 131 3.98 21.66 11.96
CA ASN A 131 3.88 22.13 10.58
C ASN A 131 2.47 21.87 10.00
N MET A 132 1.56 22.81 10.18
CA MET A 132 0.18 22.70 9.69
C MET A 132 0.09 22.52 8.17
N LEU A 133 1.00 23.14 7.42
CA LEU A 133 1.07 22.97 5.97
C LEU A 133 1.43 21.53 5.59
N GLY A 134 2.34 20.91 6.33
CA GLY A 134 2.68 19.49 6.17
C GLY A 134 1.47 18.57 6.36
N PHE A 135 0.65 18.81 7.40
CA PHE A 135 -0.60 18.07 7.62
C PHE A 135 -1.61 18.28 6.50
N LEU A 136 -1.72 19.50 5.95
CA LEU A 136 -2.62 19.78 4.84
C LEU A 136 -2.18 19.06 3.55
N VAL A 137 -0.89 19.11 3.22
CA VAL A 137 -0.32 18.42 2.05
C VAL A 137 -0.48 16.90 2.20
N PHE A 138 -0.17 16.36 3.38
CA PHE A 138 -0.37 14.93 3.68
C PHE A 138 -1.83 14.51 3.50
N TYR A 139 -2.78 15.30 4.02
CA TYR A 139 -4.20 15.03 3.83
C TYR A 139 -4.61 15.02 2.35
N GLY A 140 -4.15 16.00 1.57
CA GLY A 140 -4.40 16.04 0.12
C GLY A 140 -3.91 14.77 -0.60
N LEU A 141 -2.68 14.34 -0.30
CA LEU A 141 -2.10 13.10 -0.83
C LEU A 141 -2.91 11.87 -0.40
N LEU A 142 -3.34 11.82 0.86
CA LEU A 142 -4.10 10.71 1.40
C LEU A 142 -5.45 10.55 0.70
N ILE A 143 -6.16 11.64 0.40
CA ILE A 143 -7.41 11.58 -0.37
C ILE A 143 -7.18 11.06 -1.79
N VAL A 144 -6.10 11.50 -2.47
CA VAL A 144 -5.76 11.01 -3.82
C VAL A 144 -5.43 9.52 -3.81
N ILE A 145 -4.58 9.09 -2.88
CA ILE A 145 -4.20 7.68 -2.72
C ILE A 145 -5.42 6.83 -2.36
N GLY A 146 -6.27 7.30 -1.45
CA GLY A 146 -7.50 6.58 -1.09
C GLY A 146 -8.46 6.45 -2.25
N LEU A 147 -8.59 7.45 -3.12
CA LEU A 147 -9.43 7.35 -4.33
C LEU A 147 -8.91 6.26 -5.29
N LEU A 148 -7.60 6.19 -5.49
CA LEU A 148 -6.96 5.17 -6.33
C LEU A 148 -7.14 3.77 -5.73
N PHE A 149 -6.91 3.65 -4.43
CA PHE A 149 -7.07 2.39 -3.69
C PHE A 149 -8.52 1.91 -3.70
N TYR A 150 -9.49 2.80 -3.42
CA TYR A 150 -10.91 2.50 -3.51
C TYR A 150 -11.33 2.10 -4.93
N SER A 151 -10.78 2.74 -5.97
CA SER A 151 -11.01 2.35 -7.37
C SER A 151 -10.56 0.91 -7.65
N PHE A 152 -9.41 0.53 -7.12
CA PHE A 152 -8.89 -0.83 -7.20
C PHE A 152 -9.79 -1.82 -6.46
N GLU A 153 -10.14 -1.57 -5.20
CA GLU A 153 -10.99 -2.47 -4.41
C GLU A 153 -12.39 -2.65 -5.01
N VAL A 154 -13.01 -1.57 -5.51
CA VAL A 154 -14.31 -1.64 -6.20
C VAL A 154 -14.23 -2.51 -7.45
N PHE A 155 -13.17 -2.32 -8.25
CA PHE A 155 -12.93 -3.13 -9.44
C PHE A 155 -12.81 -4.60 -9.08
N VAL A 156 -11.95 -4.93 -8.11
CA VAL A 156 -11.70 -6.32 -7.66
C VAL A 156 -12.98 -6.94 -7.11
N TYR A 157 -13.69 -6.26 -6.21
CA TYR A 157 -14.94 -6.75 -5.64
C TYR A 157 -15.97 -7.05 -6.72
N CYS A 158 -16.10 -6.17 -7.72
CA CYS A 158 -17.07 -6.34 -8.79
C CYS A 158 -16.73 -7.47 -9.77
N GLN A 159 -15.52 -8.05 -9.73
CA GLN A 159 -15.24 -9.28 -10.47
C GLN A 159 -15.86 -10.52 -9.83
N ALA A 160 -16.26 -10.45 -8.55
CA ALA A 160 -16.97 -11.53 -7.91
C ALA A 160 -18.45 -11.57 -8.36
N ASN A 161 -19.05 -12.74 -8.18
CA ASN A 161 -20.47 -12.98 -8.45
C ASN A 161 -21.27 -13.22 -7.15
N ASN A 162 -20.60 -13.37 -6.01
CA ASN A 162 -21.20 -13.52 -4.69
C ASN A 162 -20.50 -12.61 -3.68
N VAL A 163 -21.21 -12.21 -2.62
CA VAL A 163 -20.70 -11.30 -1.57
C VAL A 163 -19.50 -11.89 -0.85
N VAL A 164 -19.56 -13.17 -0.48
CA VAL A 164 -18.45 -13.84 0.24
C VAL A 164 -17.19 -13.87 -0.63
N ASP A 165 -17.31 -14.24 -1.90
CA ASP A 165 -16.21 -14.24 -2.85
C ASP A 165 -15.65 -12.82 -3.05
N GLY A 166 -16.52 -11.81 -3.10
CA GLY A 166 -16.12 -10.41 -3.18
C GLY A 166 -15.33 -9.92 -1.96
N ILE A 167 -15.72 -10.32 -0.74
CA ILE A 167 -15.00 -9.96 0.48
C ILE A 167 -13.61 -10.62 0.49
N ILE A 168 -13.52 -11.90 0.10
CA ILE A 168 -12.23 -12.60 -0.02
C ILE A 168 -11.35 -11.90 -1.07
N PHE A 169 -11.94 -11.48 -2.20
CA PHE A 169 -11.24 -10.74 -3.25
C PHE A 169 -10.67 -9.43 -2.74
N ILE A 170 -11.46 -8.63 -2.01
CA ILE A 170 -10.96 -7.39 -1.40
C ILE A 170 -9.81 -7.72 -0.45
N ALA A 171 -9.99 -8.67 0.49
CA ALA A 171 -8.94 -8.98 1.46
C ALA A 171 -7.61 -9.40 0.80
N LEU A 172 -7.68 -10.24 -0.23
CA LEU A 172 -6.51 -10.63 -1.03
C LEU A 172 -5.93 -9.45 -1.82
N ALA A 173 -6.80 -8.63 -2.41
CA ALA A 173 -6.41 -7.46 -3.17
C ALA A 173 -5.78 -6.38 -2.28
N SER A 174 -6.27 -6.13 -1.07
CA SER A 174 -5.71 -5.11 -0.18
C SER A 174 -4.26 -5.44 0.22
N ILE A 175 -3.88 -6.73 0.24
CA ILE A 175 -2.50 -7.18 0.51
C ILE A 175 -1.60 -7.02 -0.74
N LEU A 176 -2.18 -7.19 -1.92
CA LEU A 176 -1.45 -7.29 -3.19
C LEU A 176 -0.53 -6.08 -3.48
N PRO A 177 -0.99 -4.82 -3.36
CA PRO A 177 -0.14 -3.69 -3.67
C PRO A 177 1.02 -3.52 -2.69
N PHE A 178 0.84 -3.85 -1.40
CA PHE A 178 1.96 -3.86 -0.45
C PHE A 178 2.99 -4.91 -0.83
N ALA A 179 2.52 -6.07 -1.26
CA ALA A 179 3.39 -7.17 -1.62
C ALA A 179 4.14 -6.90 -2.95
N VAL A 180 3.47 -6.34 -3.95
CA VAL A 180 4.12 -5.91 -5.20
C VAL A 180 5.07 -4.74 -4.97
N ALA A 181 4.67 -3.75 -4.16
CA ALA A 181 5.56 -2.65 -3.79
C ALA A 181 6.80 -3.20 -3.11
N PHE A 182 6.66 -4.09 -2.13
CA PHE A 182 7.82 -4.69 -1.46
C PHE A 182 8.74 -5.42 -2.44
N VAL A 183 8.20 -6.23 -3.35
CA VAL A 183 8.99 -6.95 -4.37
C VAL A 183 9.72 -5.99 -5.30
N VAL A 184 9.00 -5.03 -5.88
CA VAL A 184 9.55 -4.04 -6.83
C VAL A 184 10.60 -3.16 -6.15
N LEU A 185 10.36 -2.79 -4.90
CA LEU A 185 11.29 -1.99 -4.09
C LEU A 185 12.55 -2.77 -3.72
N PHE A 186 12.45 -4.09 -3.51
CA PHE A 186 13.57 -4.88 -3.01
C PHE A 186 14.45 -5.43 -4.15
N ASP A 187 13.85 -5.89 -5.25
CA ASP A 187 14.57 -6.54 -6.35
C ASP A 187 15.21 -5.56 -7.33
N ILE A 188 14.57 -4.41 -7.60
CA ILE A 188 15.05 -3.49 -8.65
C ILE A 188 16.23 -2.64 -8.18
N THR A 189 16.26 -2.24 -6.91
CA THR A 189 17.32 -1.35 -6.40
C THR A 189 18.46 -2.10 -5.74
N GLY A 190 18.28 -3.37 -5.40
CA GLY A 190 19.31 -4.16 -4.73
C GLY A 190 19.73 -3.56 -3.37
N THR A 191 19.02 -2.55 -2.87
CA THR A 191 19.29 -1.99 -1.56
C THR A 191 18.70 -2.93 -0.54
N SER A 192 19.45 -4.00 -0.24
CA SER A 192 19.34 -4.63 1.06
C SER A 192 19.52 -3.51 2.07
N THR A 193 18.45 -3.15 2.77
CA THR A 193 18.57 -2.54 4.08
C THR A 193 19.25 -3.59 4.94
N VAL A 194 20.58 -3.71 4.80
CA VAL A 194 21.41 -4.14 5.90
C VAL A 194 20.99 -3.17 6.99
N ALA A 195 20.24 -3.68 7.97
CA ALA A 195 20.01 -2.97 9.20
C ALA A 195 21.41 -2.72 9.74
N TYR A 196 22.01 -1.59 9.36
CA TYR A 196 23.23 -1.13 9.98
C TYR A 196 22.81 -0.94 11.43
N PRO A 197 23.36 -1.72 12.38
CA PRO A 197 23.19 -1.36 13.78
C PRO A 197 23.66 0.09 13.85
N PHE A 198 22.72 0.98 14.17
CA PHE A 198 22.97 2.40 14.29
C PHE A 198 24.05 2.55 15.34
N ASN A 199 25.30 2.70 14.92
CA ASN A 199 26.44 2.89 15.80
C ASN A 199 26.73 4.40 15.78
N PRO A 200 26.24 5.16 16.76
CA PRO A 200 26.34 6.62 16.77
C PRO A 200 27.79 7.13 16.93
N SER A 201 28.78 6.25 17.06
CA SER A 201 30.18 6.61 17.34
C SER A 201 31.02 6.98 16.09
N HIS A 202 30.47 6.89 14.87
CA HIS A 202 31.20 7.27 13.65
C HIS A 202 30.55 8.45 12.92
N PHE A 203 30.45 9.57 13.62
CA PHE A 203 30.40 10.88 12.98
C PHE A 203 31.84 11.31 12.64
N CYS A 204 32.32 10.94 11.46
CA CYS A 204 33.32 11.73 10.75
C CYS A 204 33.00 11.71 9.25
N PRO A 205 33.15 12.86 8.57
CA PRO A 205 32.86 12.98 7.15
C PRO A 205 34.02 12.38 6.35
N GLU A 206 33.73 11.73 5.23
CA GLU A 206 34.41 11.96 3.95
C GLU A 206 34.08 10.86 2.92
N TYR A 207 33.66 11.34 1.75
CA TYR A 207 33.70 10.77 0.41
C TYR A 207 33.49 9.26 0.20
N SER A 208 32.45 8.94 -0.58
CA SER A 208 32.47 7.77 -1.45
C SER A 208 31.91 8.11 -2.82
N PHE A 209 32.83 8.35 -3.78
CA PHE A 209 32.53 8.34 -5.22
C PHE A 209 32.15 6.91 -5.65
N SER A 210 31.15 6.81 -6.52
CA SER A 210 30.64 5.55 -7.10
C SER A 210 30.07 5.86 -8.47
N ILE A 211 30.11 4.92 -9.41
CA ILE A 211 29.47 5.02 -10.75
C ILE A 211 27.94 5.21 -10.62
N ALA A 212 27.37 4.94 -9.44
CA ALA A 212 26.03 5.38 -9.05
C ALA A 212 25.84 6.91 -9.06
N ASP A 213 26.92 7.69 -9.01
CA ASP A 213 26.92 9.15 -9.03
C ASP A 213 26.71 9.73 -10.45
N ASP A 214 27.00 8.98 -11.52
CA ASP A 214 26.72 9.42 -12.89
C ASP A 214 25.29 9.06 -13.33
N ILE A 215 24.74 7.94 -12.85
CA ILE A 215 23.30 7.66 -12.96
C ILE A 215 22.51 8.57 -12.02
N ALA A 216 23.01 8.82 -10.80
CA ALA A 216 22.43 9.81 -9.90
C ALA A 216 22.57 11.23 -10.43
N LYS A 217 23.62 11.61 -11.18
CA LYS A 217 23.69 12.91 -11.88
C LYS A 217 22.68 13.01 -13.01
N CYS A 218 22.44 11.95 -13.78
CA CYS A 218 21.34 11.92 -14.76
C CYS A 218 19.96 12.05 -14.10
N VAL A 219 19.76 11.48 -12.91
CA VAL A 219 18.51 11.60 -12.14
C VAL A 219 18.43 12.94 -11.37
N LEU A 220 19.56 13.48 -10.89
CA LEU A 220 19.66 14.73 -10.13
C LEU A 220 19.53 15.96 -11.02
N TYR A 221 20.01 15.91 -12.27
CA TYR A 221 19.80 17.01 -13.23
C TYR A 221 18.32 17.18 -13.62
N HIS A 222 17.49 16.14 -13.47
CA HIS A 222 16.04 16.23 -13.68
C HIS A 222 15.24 16.54 -12.39
N ASN A 223 15.80 16.27 -11.20
CA ASN A 223 15.13 16.47 -9.91
C ASN A 223 15.27 17.89 -9.34
N HIS A 224 15.90 18.83 -10.04
CA HIS A 224 15.90 20.25 -9.65
C HIS A 224 14.53 20.94 -9.78
N VAL A 225 13.50 20.25 -10.28
CA VAL A 225 12.18 20.85 -10.56
C VAL A 225 11.24 20.85 -9.33
N PHE A 226 11.53 20.11 -8.25
CA PHE A 226 10.62 20.01 -7.08
C PHE A 226 11.32 20.15 -5.71
N ALA A 227 12.31 21.02 -5.58
CA ALA A 227 12.82 21.42 -4.27
C ALA A 227 11.85 22.43 -3.61
N VAL A 228 10.92 21.95 -2.78
CA VAL A 228 10.14 22.84 -1.90
C VAL A 228 11.01 23.14 -0.67
N THR A 229 11.68 24.29 -0.70
CA THR A 229 12.50 24.78 0.40
C THR A 229 11.60 25.30 1.52
N PHE A 230 11.52 24.60 2.66
CA PHE A 230 10.87 25.11 3.86
C PHE A 230 11.91 25.78 4.76
N THR A 231 11.98 27.11 4.73
CA THR A 231 12.85 27.89 5.61
C THR A 231 12.17 28.08 6.97
N TYR A 232 12.65 27.40 8.01
CA TYR A 232 12.27 27.68 9.40
C TYR A 232 13.16 28.79 9.95
N GLY A 233 12.64 30.01 9.99
CA GLY A 233 13.27 31.10 10.74
C GLY A 233 12.86 31.02 12.20
N TYR A 234 13.75 30.52 13.07
CA TYR A 234 13.63 30.75 14.51
C TYR A 234 14.42 32.01 14.85
N GLY A 235 13.72 33.07 15.23
CA GLY A 235 14.33 34.29 15.75
C GLY A 235 14.80 34.09 17.18
N TYR A 236 16.08 33.79 17.36
CA TYR A 236 16.85 34.14 18.55
C TYR A 236 18.34 34.27 18.17
N HIS A 237 18.85 35.51 18.23
CA HIS A 237 20.23 35.98 18.25
C HIS A 237 21.37 35.16 17.59
N ASP A 238 21.90 35.71 16.49
CA ASP A 238 23.32 35.71 16.06
C ASP A 238 24.14 34.41 15.96
N ILE A 239 23.50 33.25 15.79
CA ILE A 239 24.21 32.04 15.38
C ILE A 239 23.99 31.83 13.88
N ILE A 240 25.06 32.00 13.11
CA ILE A 240 25.24 31.66 11.69
C ILE A 240 24.15 30.69 11.21
N TYR A 241 23.18 31.22 10.45
CA TYR A 241 22.12 30.44 9.82
C TYR A 241 22.72 29.48 8.80
N LYS A 242 23.20 28.33 9.27
CA LYS A 242 23.46 27.20 8.39
C LYS A 242 22.08 26.70 7.98
N SER A 243 21.60 27.18 6.84
CA SER A 243 20.41 26.66 6.20
C SER A 243 20.61 25.16 6.00
N VAL A 244 19.97 24.36 6.86
CA VAL A 244 19.91 22.93 6.68
C VAL A 244 18.93 22.72 5.53
N SER A 245 19.46 22.73 4.31
CA SER A 245 18.74 22.32 3.12
C SER A 245 18.47 20.83 3.25
N TYR A 246 17.28 20.47 3.71
CA TYR A 246 16.81 19.10 3.66
C TYR A 246 16.58 18.73 2.20
N LYS A 247 17.58 18.07 1.58
CA LYS A 247 17.37 17.40 0.31
C LYS A 247 16.47 16.20 0.57
N PHE A 248 15.20 16.36 0.23
CA PHE A 248 14.27 15.24 0.14
C PHE A 248 14.70 14.38 -1.04
N THR A 249 15.58 13.41 -0.79
CA THR A 249 15.91 12.38 -1.76
C THR A 249 14.86 11.29 -1.60
N MET A 250 13.81 11.35 -2.42
CA MET A 250 12.97 10.17 -2.60
C MET A 250 13.78 9.19 -3.43
N ASP A 251 14.12 8.05 -2.82
CA ASP A 251 14.75 6.96 -3.55
C ASP A 251 13.86 6.59 -4.74
N ALA A 252 14.50 6.32 -5.90
CA ALA A 252 13.81 5.99 -7.15
C ALA A 252 12.77 4.87 -6.97
N GLN A 253 13.02 3.95 -6.04
CA GLN A 253 12.12 2.87 -5.65
C GLN A 253 10.73 3.36 -5.23
N TYR A 254 10.64 4.39 -4.38
CA TYR A 254 9.36 4.91 -3.91
C TYR A 254 8.59 5.59 -5.05
N ILE A 255 9.30 6.27 -5.95
CA ILE A 255 8.70 6.90 -7.13
C ILE A 255 8.10 5.84 -8.05
N VAL A 256 8.86 4.78 -8.37
CA VAL A 256 8.37 3.66 -9.19
C VAL A 256 7.16 2.99 -8.54
N GLY A 257 7.21 2.75 -7.22
CA GLY A 257 6.08 2.23 -6.46
C GLY A 257 4.84 3.11 -6.60
N ILE A 258 4.96 4.41 -6.31
CA ILE A 258 3.86 5.38 -6.45
C ILE A 258 3.31 5.39 -7.88
N CYS A 259 4.16 5.45 -8.90
CA CYS A 259 3.73 5.42 -10.29
C CYS A 259 2.95 4.15 -10.64
N PHE A 260 3.42 2.98 -10.16
CA PHE A 260 2.72 1.72 -10.35
C PHE A 260 1.33 1.72 -9.69
N PHE A 261 1.24 2.21 -8.46
CA PHE A 261 -0.03 2.35 -7.74
C PHE A 261 -1.01 3.29 -8.45
N VAL A 262 -0.53 4.43 -8.93
CA VAL A 262 -1.34 5.39 -9.69
C VAL A 262 -1.85 4.74 -10.97
N ALA A 263 -0.98 4.06 -11.71
CA ALA A 263 -1.36 3.34 -12.92
C ALA A 263 -2.42 2.25 -12.62
N LEU A 264 -2.23 1.47 -11.55
CA LEU A 264 -3.16 0.42 -11.12
C LEU A 264 -4.53 0.99 -10.74
N GLY A 265 -4.57 2.07 -9.96
CA GLY A 265 -5.80 2.73 -9.55
C GLY A 265 -6.59 3.30 -10.74
N ILE A 266 -5.90 3.98 -11.66
CA ILE A 266 -6.50 4.53 -12.89
C ILE A 266 -7.01 3.39 -13.79
N ALA A 267 -6.20 2.36 -14.02
CA ALA A 267 -6.58 1.21 -14.83
C ALA A 267 -7.79 0.48 -14.24
N SER A 268 -7.86 0.36 -12.92
CA SER A 268 -8.99 -0.26 -12.22
C SER A 268 -10.26 0.57 -12.31
N PHE A 269 -10.15 1.89 -12.16
CA PHE A 269 -11.27 2.81 -12.35
C PHE A 269 -11.85 2.65 -13.77
N ILE A 270 -10.99 2.73 -14.80
CA ILE A 270 -11.39 2.58 -16.20
C ILE A 270 -11.96 1.17 -16.46
N GLY A 271 -11.27 0.14 -16.00
CA GLY A 271 -11.64 -1.26 -16.15
C GLY A 271 -13.01 -1.58 -15.56
N GLN A 272 -13.35 -0.95 -14.44
CA GLN A 272 -14.66 -1.09 -13.81
C GLN A 272 -15.78 -0.57 -14.71
N PHE A 273 -15.60 0.56 -15.41
CA PHE A 273 -16.61 1.07 -16.34
C PHE A 273 -16.80 0.17 -17.55
N PHE A 274 -15.71 -0.35 -18.12
CA PHE A 274 -15.81 -1.30 -19.23
C PHE A 274 -16.49 -2.60 -18.79
N ALA A 275 -16.12 -3.14 -17.64
CA ALA A 275 -16.72 -4.36 -17.11
C ALA A 275 -18.21 -4.16 -16.76
N SER A 276 -18.60 -2.97 -16.29
CA SER A 276 -19.99 -2.67 -15.90
C SER A 276 -21.02 -2.82 -17.03
N LYS A 277 -20.58 -2.68 -18.29
CA LYS A 277 -21.44 -2.84 -19.48
C LYS A 277 -21.85 -4.30 -19.70
N ASN A 278 -20.98 -5.22 -19.32
CA ASN A 278 -21.13 -6.65 -19.61
C ASN A 278 -21.73 -7.44 -18.45
N TYR A 279 -21.93 -6.82 -17.27
CA TYR A 279 -22.51 -7.51 -16.13
C TYR A 279 -23.98 -7.88 -16.37
N LYS A 280 -24.30 -9.16 -16.25
CA LYS A 280 -25.67 -9.65 -16.31
C LYS A 280 -26.17 -10.00 -14.92
N SER A 281 -27.47 -9.88 -14.70
CA SER A 281 -28.08 -10.25 -13.42
C SER A 281 -28.17 -11.76 -13.22
N GLU A 282 -28.18 -12.55 -14.31
CA GLU A 282 -28.14 -14.02 -14.28
C GLU A 282 -26.84 -14.57 -13.68
N ASP A 283 -25.74 -13.82 -13.77
CA ASP A 283 -24.44 -14.20 -13.20
C ASP A 283 -24.41 -14.10 -11.66
N ALA A 284 -25.36 -13.39 -11.05
CA ALA A 284 -25.41 -13.16 -9.62
C ALA A 284 -25.61 -14.47 -8.85
N GLY A 285 -24.76 -14.73 -7.87
CA GLY A 285 -24.72 -15.96 -7.08
C GLY A 285 -24.00 -17.14 -7.76
N GLN A 286 -23.69 -17.02 -9.06
CA GLN A 286 -22.91 -18.01 -9.78
C GLN A 286 -21.43 -17.93 -9.40
N ARG A 287 -20.62 -18.84 -9.95
CA ARG A 287 -19.18 -18.83 -9.78
C ARG A 287 -18.55 -17.74 -10.63
N SER A 288 -17.61 -16.97 -10.07
CA SER A 288 -16.85 -16.01 -10.88
C SER A 288 -15.90 -16.74 -11.83
N GLU A 289 -16.07 -16.51 -13.13
CA GLU A 289 -15.18 -17.02 -14.17
C GLU A 289 -14.15 -16.00 -14.66
N SER A 290 -14.23 -14.76 -14.14
CA SER A 290 -13.38 -13.64 -14.54
C SER A 290 -11.90 -13.99 -14.49
N TRP A 291 -11.15 -13.51 -15.48
CA TRP A 291 -9.69 -13.59 -15.49
C TRP A 291 -9.10 -12.85 -14.30
N PHE A 292 -9.66 -11.68 -13.95
CA PHE A 292 -9.28 -10.87 -12.80
C PHE A 292 -9.99 -11.31 -11.51
N GLY A 293 -10.13 -12.63 -11.31
CA GLY A 293 -10.69 -13.25 -10.11
C GLY A 293 -9.69 -14.20 -9.44
N TYR A 294 -10.19 -15.27 -8.81
CA TYR A 294 -9.37 -16.27 -8.11
C TYR A 294 -8.21 -16.84 -8.96
N LYS A 295 -8.41 -16.93 -10.28
CA LYS A 295 -7.39 -17.45 -11.22
C LYS A 295 -6.10 -16.61 -11.22
N LEU A 296 -6.21 -15.30 -11.00
CA LEU A 296 -5.10 -14.36 -11.04
C LEU A 296 -4.66 -13.96 -9.62
N TYR A 297 -5.61 -13.67 -8.71
CA TYR A 297 -5.24 -13.19 -7.38
C TYR A 297 -4.56 -14.24 -6.51
N ILE A 298 -5.01 -15.51 -6.54
CA ILE A 298 -4.39 -16.55 -5.72
C ILE A 298 -2.89 -16.68 -6.07
N PRO A 299 -2.49 -16.91 -7.34
CA PRO A 299 -1.08 -16.95 -7.73
C PRO A 299 -0.26 -15.74 -7.29
N ILE A 300 -0.73 -14.53 -7.58
CA ILE A 300 0.07 -13.33 -7.33
C ILE A 300 0.22 -13.10 -5.82
N VAL A 301 -0.85 -13.26 -5.04
CA VAL A 301 -0.75 -13.13 -3.57
C VAL A 301 0.28 -14.11 -3.01
N ILE A 302 0.28 -15.37 -3.45
CA ILE A 302 1.25 -16.37 -2.94
C ILE A 302 2.68 -15.99 -3.31
N ILE A 303 2.93 -15.63 -4.57
CA ILE A 303 4.27 -15.25 -5.03
C ILE A 303 4.74 -14.02 -4.27
N SER A 304 3.93 -12.98 -4.18
CA SER A 304 4.32 -11.75 -3.50
C SER A 304 4.51 -11.96 -1.99
N PHE A 305 3.68 -12.80 -1.35
CA PHE A 305 3.80 -13.11 0.08
C PHE A 305 5.03 -13.98 0.38
N SER A 306 5.40 -14.88 -0.54
CA SER A 306 6.65 -15.65 -0.43
C SER A 306 7.89 -14.75 -0.48
N HIS A 307 7.82 -13.64 -1.21
CA HIS A 307 8.91 -12.69 -1.34
C HIS A 307 9.05 -11.73 -0.15
N ILE A 308 7.93 -11.25 0.40
CA ILE A 308 7.93 -10.38 1.61
C ILE A 308 8.73 -11.02 2.74
N ILE A 309 8.60 -12.34 2.90
CA ILE A 309 9.16 -13.03 4.05
C ILE A 309 10.65 -13.33 3.90
N GLY A 310 11.22 -13.14 2.69
CA GLY A 310 12.65 -12.91 2.40
C GLY A 310 13.64 -14.02 2.78
N ASN A 311 13.22 -14.98 3.60
CA ASN A 311 13.97 -16.11 4.13
C ASN A 311 12.97 -17.16 4.63
N ALA A 312 11.98 -17.44 3.78
CA ALA A 312 10.97 -18.43 4.03
C ALA A 312 11.63 -19.81 4.15
N SER A 313 11.67 -20.35 5.37
CA SER A 313 11.96 -21.77 5.57
C SER A 313 11.04 -22.62 4.68
N VAL A 314 11.47 -23.84 4.34
CA VAL A 314 10.65 -24.80 3.58
C VAL A 314 9.23 -24.92 4.17
N VAL A 315 9.11 -24.84 5.50
CA VAL A 315 7.83 -24.82 6.24
C VAL A 315 6.91 -23.68 5.78
N PHE A 316 7.45 -22.50 5.51
CA PHE A 316 6.67 -21.36 5.06
C PHE A 316 6.12 -21.56 3.64
N TYR A 317 6.91 -22.12 2.72
CA TYR A 317 6.41 -22.50 1.40
C TYR A 317 5.28 -23.51 1.49
N PHE A 318 5.35 -24.47 2.41
CA PHE A 318 4.25 -25.39 2.69
C PHE A 318 3.01 -24.65 3.19
N ILE A 319 3.13 -23.68 4.10
CA ILE A 319 1.99 -22.87 4.57
C ILE A 319 1.36 -22.09 3.42
N CYS A 320 2.17 -21.47 2.55
CA CYS A 320 1.70 -20.80 1.35
C CYS A 320 0.93 -21.74 0.41
N LEU A 321 1.46 -22.95 0.17
CA LEU A 321 0.82 -23.97 -0.65
C LEU A 321 -0.51 -24.44 -0.04
N ILE A 322 -0.54 -24.70 1.26
CA ILE A 322 -1.78 -25.06 1.98
C ILE A 322 -2.80 -23.93 1.87
N SER A 323 -2.37 -22.67 2.06
CA SER A 323 -3.24 -21.50 1.96
C SER A 323 -3.80 -21.34 0.54
N ALA A 324 -2.95 -21.51 -0.47
CA ALA A 324 -3.32 -21.55 -1.88
C ALA A 324 -4.38 -22.61 -2.16
N TYR A 325 -4.14 -23.83 -1.68
CA TYR A 325 -5.05 -24.95 -1.81
C TYR A 325 -6.40 -24.64 -1.16
N LEU A 326 -6.41 -24.12 0.06
CA LEU A 326 -7.63 -23.72 0.77
C LEU A 326 -8.40 -22.65 0.00
N LEU A 327 -7.72 -21.63 -0.53
CA LEU A 327 -8.35 -20.61 -1.39
C LEU A 327 -8.94 -21.23 -2.66
N TYR A 328 -8.27 -22.20 -3.28
CA TYR A 328 -8.79 -22.91 -4.45
C TYR A 328 -9.98 -23.84 -4.09
N VAL A 329 -9.99 -24.44 -2.91
CA VAL A 329 -11.12 -25.21 -2.39
C VAL A 329 -12.32 -24.30 -2.16
N LEU A 330 -12.12 -23.11 -1.56
CA LEU A 330 -13.16 -22.09 -1.42
C LEU A 330 -13.68 -21.65 -2.80
N TYR A 331 -12.79 -21.38 -3.76
CA TYR A 331 -13.17 -21.04 -5.12
C TYR A 331 -13.96 -22.15 -5.83
N LYS A 332 -13.57 -23.41 -5.68
CA LYS A 332 -14.25 -24.56 -6.30
C LYS A 332 -15.46 -25.05 -5.53
N ARG A 333 -15.62 -24.63 -4.27
CA ARG A 333 -16.57 -25.19 -3.30
C ARG A 333 -16.49 -26.72 -3.23
N SER A 334 -15.29 -27.27 -3.46
CA SER A 334 -15.04 -28.71 -3.53
C SER A 334 -13.58 -29.00 -3.23
N PHE A 335 -13.35 -30.06 -2.44
CA PHE A 335 -12.01 -30.57 -2.15
C PHE A 335 -11.35 -31.26 -3.35
N LYS A 336 -12.14 -31.72 -4.33
CA LYS A 336 -11.60 -32.39 -5.53
C LYS A 336 -11.12 -31.36 -6.54
N LEU A 337 -9.83 -31.06 -6.55
CA LEU A 337 -9.20 -30.18 -7.53
C LEU A 337 -8.87 -30.91 -8.83
N ASN A 338 -9.36 -30.41 -9.96
CA ASN A 338 -8.98 -30.90 -11.31
C ASN A 338 -7.47 -30.77 -11.54
N LYS A 339 -6.90 -31.64 -12.39
CA LYS A 339 -5.48 -31.63 -12.78
C LYS A 339 -4.95 -30.24 -13.18
N LYS A 340 -5.74 -29.42 -13.89
CA LYS A 340 -5.38 -28.04 -14.26
C LYS A 340 -5.04 -27.16 -13.05
N THR A 341 -5.73 -27.31 -11.92
CA THR A 341 -5.46 -26.51 -10.72
C THR A 341 -4.18 -26.94 -10.02
N TRP A 342 -3.87 -28.24 -10.03
CA TRP A 342 -2.59 -28.76 -9.55
C TRP A 342 -1.42 -28.22 -10.36
N ILE A 343 -1.58 -28.12 -11.69
CA ILE A 343 -0.56 -27.50 -12.57
C ILE A 343 -0.34 -26.04 -12.19
N ILE A 344 -1.42 -25.27 -11.97
CA ILE A 344 -1.29 -23.85 -11.55
C ILE A 344 -0.56 -23.74 -10.20
N LEU A 345 -0.92 -24.57 -9.22
CA LEU A 345 -0.23 -24.59 -7.92
C LEU A 345 1.26 -24.94 -8.05
N ALA A 346 1.60 -25.90 -8.90
CA ALA A 346 2.99 -26.26 -9.18
C ALA A 346 3.75 -25.09 -9.84
N CYS A 347 3.15 -24.41 -10.82
CA CYS A 347 3.75 -23.23 -11.44
C CYS A 347 3.95 -22.08 -10.43
N VAL A 348 3.01 -21.87 -9.51
CA VAL A 348 3.12 -20.87 -8.44
C VAL A 348 4.29 -21.19 -7.52
N LEU A 349 4.46 -22.46 -7.13
CA LEU A 349 5.61 -22.88 -6.34
C LEU A 349 6.92 -22.65 -7.08
N ILE A 350 7.01 -23.05 -8.35
CA ILE A 350 8.22 -22.83 -9.16
C ILE A 350 8.51 -21.33 -9.24
N GLY A 351 7.51 -20.50 -9.51
CA GLY A 351 7.66 -19.04 -9.56
C GLY A 351 8.14 -18.46 -8.23
N ALA A 352 7.60 -18.93 -7.10
CA ALA A 352 8.01 -18.51 -5.76
C ALA A 352 9.45 -18.95 -5.43
N THR A 353 9.85 -20.16 -5.82
CA THR A 353 11.23 -20.65 -5.66
C THR A 353 12.20 -19.86 -6.52
N VAL A 354 11.84 -19.57 -7.78
CA VAL A 354 12.67 -18.75 -8.68
C VAL A 354 12.82 -17.34 -8.12
N ALA A 355 11.72 -16.71 -7.67
CA ALA A 355 11.77 -15.37 -7.06
C ALA A 355 12.70 -15.35 -5.85
N TYR A 356 12.65 -16.38 -5.01
CA TYR A 356 13.54 -16.51 -3.86
C TYR A 356 15.01 -16.68 -4.25
N VAL A 357 15.32 -17.56 -5.20
CA VAL A 357 16.70 -17.76 -5.66
C VAL A 357 17.27 -16.49 -6.28
N VAL A 358 16.46 -15.76 -7.06
CA VAL A 358 16.85 -14.47 -7.64
C VAL A 358 17.07 -13.42 -6.54
N GLY A 359 16.19 -13.35 -5.53
CA GLY A 359 16.34 -12.45 -4.40
C GLY A 359 17.57 -12.76 -3.53
N PHE A 360 17.91 -14.05 -3.35
CA PHE A 360 19.07 -14.47 -2.59
C PHE A 360 20.38 -14.16 -3.33
N THR A 361 20.45 -14.53 -4.61
CA THR A 361 21.64 -14.29 -5.46
C THR A 361 21.92 -12.81 -5.66
N SER A 362 20.89 -11.97 -5.79
CA SER A 362 21.07 -10.52 -5.89
C SER A 362 21.66 -9.92 -4.60
N GLN A 363 21.21 -10.38 -3.42
CA GLN A 363 21.79 -9.94 -2.14
C GLN A 363 23.26 -10.33 -1.99
N ASP A 364 23.63 -11.56 -2.36
CA ASP A 364 25.00 -12.04 -2.22
C ASP A 364 25.97 -11.27 -3.12
N ILE A 365 25.58 -11.01 -4.37
CA ILE A 365 26.38 -10.20 -5.31
C ILE A 365 26.60 -8.78 -4.74
N ILE A 366 25.56 -8.19 -4.15
CA ILE A 366 25.63 -6.82 -3.62
C ILE A 366 26.49 -6.77 -2.36
N ARG A 367 26.34 -7.74 -1.45
CA ARG A 367 27.24 -7.88 -0.29
C ARG A 367 28.68 -8.06 -0.75
N HIS A 368 28.94 -8.94 -1.70
CA HIS A 368 30.28 -9.21 -2.23
C HIS A 368 30.93 -7.95 -2.80
N ASN A 369 30.21 -7.20 -3.64
CA ASN A 369 30.67 -5.93 -4.20
C ASN A 369 30.93 -4.87 -3.12
N TYR A 370 30.07 -4.81 -2.10
CA TYR A 370 30.26 -3.90 -0.97
C TYR A 370 31.51 -4.22 -0.15
N TYR A 371 31.74 -5.50 0.19
CA TYR A 371 32.93 -5.93 0.92
C TYR A 371 34.22 -5.71 0.12
N ASN A 372 34.23 -6.06 -1.17
CA ASN A 372 35.39 -5.81 -2.04
C ASN A 372 35.74 -4.33 -2.13
N LYS A 373 34.72 -3.46 -2.22
CA LYS A 373 34.94 -2.02 -2.28
C LYS A 373 35.44 -1.44 -0.94
N ARG A 374 35.00 -1.99 0.20
CA ARG A 374 35.33 -1.46 1.53
C ARG A 374 36.64 -1.99 2.11
N TYR A 375 37.02 -3.24 1.83
CA TYR A 375 38.19 -3.89 2.43
C TYR A 375 39.28 -4.28 1.43
N GLY A 376 39.09 -3.98 0.14
CA GLY A 376 40.00 -4.41 -0.93
C GLY A 376 39.98 -5.93 -1.14
N ASN A 377 40.65 -6.40 -2.19
CA ASN A 377 40.68 -7.81 -2.64
C ASN A 377 41.26 -8.83 -1.64
N TYR A 378 41.62 -8.43 -0.41
CA TYR A 378 42.25 -9.31 0.57
C TYR A 378 41.28 -10.28 1.27
N TYR A 379 39.97 -10.01 1.26
CA TYR A 379 38.98 -10.88 1.93
C TYR A 379 38.19 -11.80 0.98
N THR A 380 38.31 -11.60 -0.33
CA THR A 380 37.61 -12.39 -1.37
C THR A 380 38.07 -13.85 -1.42
N GLU A 381 39.37 -14.10 -1.24
CA GLU A 381 39.93 -15.45 -1.29
C GLU A 381 39.55 -16.30 -0.06
N VAL A 382 39.39 -15.67 1.11
CA VAL A 382 39.07 -16.40 2.35
C VAL A 382 37.61 -16.86 2.38
N LEU A 383 36.68 -16.03 1.90
CA LEU A 383 35.25 -16.36 1.89
C LEU A 383 34.90 -17.42 0.82
N PHE A 384 35.51 -17.35 -0.38
CA PHE A 384 35.29 -18.35 -1.42
C PHE A 384 35.80 -19.74 -1.03
N ASN A 385 36.91 -19.83 -0.28
CA ASN A 385 37.42 -21.11 0.22
C ASN A 385 36.54 -21.72 1.32
N SER A 386 35.74 -20.93 2.04
CA SER A 386 34.83 -21.45 3.06
C SER A 386 33.50 -21.99 2.51
N ILE A 387 33.05 -21.47 1.35
CA ILE A 387 31.81 -21.91 0.69
C ILE A 387 32.04 -23.13 -0.21
N SER A 388 33.25 -23.36 -0.72
CA SER A 388 33.57 -24.57 -1.48
C SER A 388 33.75 -25.83 -0.61
N LEU A 389 33.75 -25.67 0.72
CA LEU A 389 33.96 -26.72 1.72
C LEU A 389 32.67 -27.13 2.48
N ALA A 390 31.53 -26.48 2.20
CA ALA A 390 30.20 -26.80 2.73
C ALA A 390 29.27 -27.22 1.59
#